data_AF-A0A5E3XGE7-F1
#
_entry.id   AF-A0A5E3XGE7-F1
#
_cell.length_a   1.000
_cell.length_b   1.000
_cell.length_c   1.000
_cell.angle_alpha   90.00
_cell.angle_beta   90.00
_cell.angle_gamma   90.00
#
_symmetry.space_group_name_H-M   'P 1'
#
loop_
_entity.id
_entity.type
_entity.pdbx_description
1 polymer ?
#
loop_
_entity_poly.entity_id
_entity_poly.type
_entity_poly.pdbx_seq_one_letter_code
_entity_poly.pdbx_strand_id
1 'polypeptide(L)'
;MPSSIREAGAPFANADADIILRSSDNVDFRAHRVLLSITSPIFADMFKLPPGEAGADTGDEEKGGVCVVKLPEDEKSLRILLGYCYLALAPVVLSSLDDAVRAVMVADKYQLSRGRVFAMEKLKDFAKEDPERVYALGWKMDMADVARVGARATLVKPYTIGLPTMEKVGSLPSPALLKLFVYQGACIEAALGVLDLAWFQTDMLVLKTGSFCGRTPLGRIGVSQLMQQNWNGMSWCSITDPLKRCFDAIRAALRTHPCGDAIDAAKLLEISTGGLCDSCARYHIATIPAFAELLASQVENALAKVPLDISY
;
A
#
# COMPACT_ATOMS: atom_id res chain seq x y z
N MET A 1 -26.44 -7.04 -30.73
CA MET A 1 -27.84 -7.47 -30.51
C MET A 1 -28.30 -6.86 -29.20
N PRO A 2 -29.52 -6.29 -29.10
CA PRO A 2 -29.99 -5.80 -27.81
C PRO A 2 -30.08 -6.98 -26.84
N SER A 3 -29.37 -6.90 -25.72
CA SER A 3 -29.38 -7.92 -24.68
C SER A 3 -30.81 -8.05 -24.11
N SER A 4 -31.31 -9.27 -24.03
CA SER A 4 -32.59 -9.56 -23.38
C SER A 4 -32.53 -9.16 -21.91
N ILE A 5 -33.58 -8.51 -21.41
CA ILE A 5 -33.70 -8.14 -19.99
C ILE A 5 -33.76 -9.40 -19.14
N ARG A 6 -32.93 -9.46 -18.09
CA ARG A 6 -32.92 -10.58 -17.13
C ARG A 6 -32.98 -10.10 -15.69
N GLU A 7 -33.42 -10.96 -14.78
CA GLU A 7 -33.36 -10.72 -13.34
C GLU A 7 -31.93 -10.96 -12.80
N ALA A 8 -31.53 -10.18 -11.81
CA ALA A 8 -30.24 -10.34 -11.11
C ALA A 8 -30.19 -11.62 -10.25
N GLY A 9 -31.36 -12.11 -9.80
CA GLY A 9 -31.47 -13.21 -8.84
C GLY A 9 -31.12 -12.81 -7.41
N ALA A 10 -31.00 -13.80 -6.52
CA ALA A 10 -30.64 -13.56 -5.13
C ALA A 10 -29.28 -12.83 -5.01
N PRO A 11 -29.11 -11.90 -4.05
CA PRO A 11 -30.06 -11.49 -3.01
C PRO A 11 -31.06 -10.39 -3.46
N PHE A 12 -31.04 -9.99 -4.73
CA PHE A 12 -31.81 -8.84 -5.25
C PHE A 12 -33.06 -9.27 -6.02
N ALA A 13 -33.81 -10.21 -5.45
CA ALA A 13 -35.01 -10.80 -6.03
C ALA A 13 -36.21 -10.82 -5.06
N ASN A 14 -36.18 -9.97 -4.03
CA ASN A 14 -37.22 -9.96 -2.99
C ASN A 14 -38.58 -9.47 -3.54
N ALA A 15 -39.65 -10.12 -3.09
CA ALA A 15 -41.01 -9.84 -3.56
C ALA A 15 -41.59 -8.52 -3.00
N ASP A 16 -41.09 -8.04 -1.87
CA ASP A 16 -41.50 -6.80 -1.18
C ASP A 16 -40.73 -5.55 -1.67
N ALA A 17 -39.88 -5.70 -2.69
CA ALA A 17 -39.19 -4.58 -3.31
C ALA A 17 -40.15 -3.55 -3.92
N ASP A 18 -39.93 -2.26 -3.64
CA ASP A 18 -40.73 -1.12 -4.10
C ASP A 18 -40.11 -0.39 -5.29
N ILE A 19 -38.95 -0.87 -5.78
CA ILE A 19 -38.26 -0.35 -6.95
C ILE A 19 -37.43 -1.43 -7.65
N ILE A 20 -37.30 -1.31 -8.98
CA ILE A 20 -36.37 -2.09 -9.79
C ILE A 20 -35.31 -1.14 -10.35
N LEU A 21 -34.04 -1.41 -10.06
CA LEU A 21 -32.91 -0.74 -10.71
C LEU A 21 -32.45 -1.59 -11.90
N ARG A 22 -32.49 -1.05 -13.11
CA ARG A 22 -32.00 -1.72 -14.32
C ARG A 22 -30.61 -1.23 -14.68
N SER A 23 -29.66 -2.15 -14.79
CA SER A 23 -28.31 -1.85 -15.29
C SER A 23 -28.29 -1.54 -16.79
N SER A 24 -27.20 -0.94 -17.27
CA SER A 24 -26.99 -0.64 -18.69
C SER A 24 -26.85 -1.88 -19.57
N ASP A 25 -26.51 -3.04 -18.99
CA ASP A 25 -26.50 -4.36 -19.62
C ASP A 25 -27.81 -5.15 -19.45
N ASN A 26 -28.90 -4.46 -19.08
CA ASN A 26 -30.28 -4.99 -18.98
C ASN A 26 -30.49 -6.05 -17.89
N VAL A 27 -29.87 -5.87 -16.73
CA VAL A 27 -30.10 -6.69 -15.53
C VAL A 27 -30.97 -5.93 -14.53
N ASP A 28 -32.11 -6.51 -14.16
CA ASP A 28 -33.06 -5.95 -13.20
C ASP A 28 -32.71 -6.39 -11.77
N PHE A 29 -32.53 -5.41 -10.89
CA PHE A 29 -32.28 -5.60 -9.46
C PHE A 29 -33.46 -5.09 -8.64
N ARG A 30 -34.09 -5.98 -7.88
CA ARG A 30 -35.16 -5.61 -6.94
C ARG A 30 -34.56 -5.03 -5.67
N ALA A 31 -35.00 -3.84 -5.29
CA ALA A 31 -34.49 -3.09 -4.15
C ALA A 31 -35.60 -2.32 -3.42
N HIS A 32 -35.21 -1.65 -2.34
CA HIS A 32 -36.05 -0.86 -1.43
C HIS A 32 -35.56 0.59 -1.42
N ARG A 33 -36.43 1.53 -1.78
CA ARG A 33 -36.13 2.97 -1.81
C ARG A 33 -35.66 3.46 -0.46
N VAL A 34 -36.25 2.98 0.63
CA VAL A 34 -35.87 3.37 2.00
C VAL A 34 -34.41 3.05 2.30
N LEU A 35 -33.93 1.84 1.97
CA LEU A 35 -32.54 1.45 2.23
C LEU A 35 -31.58 2.25 1.36
N LEU A 36 -31.88 2.39 0.06
CA LEU A 36 -31.09 3.20 -0.86
C LEU A 36 -30.99 4.66 -0.40
N SER A 37 -32.09 5.25 0.07
CA SER A 37 -32.14 6.65 0.54
C SER A 37 -31.38 6.87 1.84
N ILE A 38 -31.44 5.91 2.76
CA ILE A 38 -30.71 6.00 4.04
C ILE A 38 -29.19 5.93 3.80
N THR A 39 -28.76 5.11 2.83
CA THR A 39 -27.33 4.88 2.58
C THR A 39 -26.70 5.86 1.62
N SER A 40 -27.48 6.44 0.70
CA SER A 40 -26.99 7.32 -0.37
C SER A 40 -27.83 8.59 -0.48
N PRO A 41 -27.22 9.77 -0.24
CA PRO A 41 -27.87 11.06 -0.50
C PRO A 41 -28.35 11.21 -1.94
N ILE A 42 -27.60 10.67 -2.90
CA ILE A 42 -27.95 10.71 -4.32
C ILE A 42 -29.27 10.00 -4.59
N PHE A 43 -29.48 8.82 -4.00
CA PHE A 43 -30.78 8.14 -4.10
C PHE A 43 -31.87 8.89 -3.34
N ALA A 44 -31.57 9.41 -2.15
CA ALA A 44 -32.54 10.20 -1.38
C ALA A 44 -33.06 11.41 -2.14
N ASP A 45 -32.20 12.10 -2.89
CA ASP A 45 -32.57 13.26 -3.70
C ASP A 45 -33.24 12.84 -5.01
N MET A 46 -32.72 11.81 -5.69
CA MET A 46 -33.33 11.26 -6.91
C MET A 46 -34.80 10.86 -6.70
N PHE A 47 -35.13 10.30 -5.53
CA PHE A 47 -36.50 9.89 -5.20
C PHE A 47 -37.43 11.02 -4.77
N LYS A 48 -36.93 12.22 -4.49
CA LYS A 48 -37.73 13.41 -4.18
C LYS A 48 -38.09 14.22 -5.43
N LEU A 49 -37.37 14.02 -6.54
CA LEU A 49 -37.61 14.76 -7.77
C LEU A 49 -38.97 14.37 -8.39
N PRO A 50 -39.69 15.33 -9.00
CA PRO A 50 -40.87 15.03 -9.79
C PRO A 50 -40.54 14.06 -10.94
N PRO A 51 -41.48 13.19 -11.37
CA PRO A 51 -41.29 12.35 -12.55
C PRO A 51 -40.93 13.22 -13.77
N GLY A 52 -39.79 12.93 -14.42
CA GLY A 52 -39.31 13.65 -15.61
C GLY A 52 -38.17 14.66 -15.41
N GLU A 53 -37.86 15.07 -14.16
CA GLU A 53 -36.73 15.99 -13.88
C GLU A 53 -35.45 15.28 -13.41
N ALA A 54 -35.58 14.07 -12.86
CA ALA A 54 -34.44 13.20 -12.63
C ALA A 54 -33.96 12.70 -14.00
N GLY A 55 -32.74 13.02 -14.44
CA GLY A 55 -32.17 12.57 -15.73
C GLY A 55 -31.99 11.04 -15.90
N ALA A 56 -32.69 10.23 -15.09
CA ALA A 56 -32.98 8.85 -15.38
C ALA A 56 -34.32 8.80 -16.11
N ASP A 57 -34.47 7.90 -17.07
CA ASP A 57 -35.72 7.58 -17.75
C ASP A 57 -36.71 7.01 -16.71
N THR A 58 -37.27 7.92 -15.90
CA THR A 58 -37.97 7.70 -14.64
C THR A 58 -39.42 7.97 -14.91
N GLY A 59 -40.15 6.96 -15.34
CA GLY A 59 -41.61 7.06 -15.26
C GLY A 59 -42.42 6.10 -16.09
N ASP A 60 -41.94 5.64 -17.24
CA ASP A 60 -42.87 5.00 -18.19
C ASP A 60 -42.88 3.47 -18.12
N GLU A 61 -41.85 2.85 -17.54
CA GLU A 61 -41.76 1.39 -17.45
C GLU A 61 -42.09 0.88 -16.05
N GLU A 62 -43.21 0.16 -15.94
CA GLU A 62 -43.59 -0.60 -14.75
C GLU A 62 -43.53 -2.10 -15.03
N LYS A 63 -42.98 -2.85 -14.08
CA LYS A 63 -42.91 -4.31 -14.15
C LYS A 63 -43.63 -4.92 -12.96
N GLY A 64 -44.87 -5.36 -13.20
CA GLY A 64 -45.73 -5.92 -12.15
C GLY A 64 -46.14 -4.88 -11.10
N GLY A 65 -46.37 -3.63 -11.52
CA GLY A 65 -46.73 -2.51 -10.63
C GLY A 65 -45.55 -1.92 -9.84
N VAL A 66 -44.31 -2.32 -10.16
CA VAL A 66 -43.09 -1.76 -9.58
C VAL A 66 -42.38 -0.90 -10.62
N CYS A 67 -42.03 0.33 -10.23
CA CYS A 67 -41.32 1.28 -11.08
C CYS A 67 -39.90 0.79 -11.42
N VAL A 68 -39.53 0.87 -12.70
CA VAL A 68 -38.19 0.55 -13.19
C VAL A 68 -37.40 1.84 -13.42
N VAL A 69 -36.22 1.92 -12.80
CA VAL A 69 -35.26 3.03 -12.97
C VAL A 69 -34.02 2.52 -13.67
N LYS A 70 -33.76 3.02 -14.87
CA LYS A 70 -32.56 2.68 -15.65
C LYS A 70 -31.37 3.48 -15.15
N LEU A 71 -30.26 2.79 -14.88
CA LEU A 71 -29.00 3.36 -14.44
C LEU A 71 -27.89 3.07 -15.46
N PRO A 72 -26.92 3.98 -15.65
CA PRO A 72 -25.81 3.77 -16.59
C PRO A 72 -24.81 2.69 -16.13
N GLU A 73 -24.85 2.31 -14.86
CA GLU A 73 -24.03 1.26 -14.25
C GLU A 73 -24.29 -0.11 -14.87
N ASP A 74 -23.23 -0.88 -15.14
CA ASP A 74 -23.33 -2.30 -15.50
C ASP A 74 -23.71 -3.17 -14.29
N GLU A 75 -24.01 -4.45 -14.54
CA GLU A 75 -24.38 -5.41 -13.49
C GLU A 75 -23.36 -5.45 -12.34
N LYS A 76 -22.05 -5.47 -12.66
CA LYS A 76 -20.99 -5.54 -11.65
C LYS A 76 -20.98 -4.31 -10.76
N SER A 77 -21.16 -3.13 -11.35
CA SER A 77 -21.22 -1.85 -10.64
C SER A 77 -22.45 -1.79 -9.73
N LEU A 78 -23.62 -2.21 -10.23
CA LEU A 78 -24.84 -2.27 -9.41
C LEU A 78 -24.75 -3.29 -8.28
N ARG A 79 -24.10 -4.44 -8.49
CA ARG A 79 -23.86 -5.41 -7.39
C ARG A 79 -23.01 -4.82 -6.28
N ILE A 80 -21.96 -4.06 -6.62
CA ILE A 80 -21.13 -3.37 -5.63
C ILE A 80 -21.93 -2.27 -4.91
N LEU A 81 -22.64 -1.43 -5.68
CA LEU A 81 -23.51 -0.37 -5.15
C LEU A 81 -24.50 -0.92 -4.13
N LEU A 82 -25.25 -1.95 -4.55
CA LEU A 82 -26.25 -2.58 -3.70
C LEU A 82 -25.62 -3.34 -2.54
N GLY A 83 -24.44 -3.95 -2.71
CA GLY A 83 -23.73 -4.54 -1.57
C GLY A 83 -23.37 -3.51 -0.50
N TYR A 84 -23.01 -2.28 -0.88
CA TYR A 84 -22.81 -1.18 0.07
C TYR A 84 -24.10 -0.66 0.70
N CYS A 85 -25.21 -0.65 -0.05
CA CYS A 85 -26.51 -0.25 0.50
C CYS A 85 -27.13 -1.34 1.39
N TYR A 86 -26.80 -2.61 1.15
CA TYR A 86 -27.36 -3.80 1.80
C TYR A 86 -26.28 -4.63 2.49
N LEU A 87 -25.46 -3.99 3.34
CA LEU A 87 -24.32 -4.62 4.02
C LEU A 87 -24.67 -5.94 4.74
N ALA A 88 -25.91 -6.09 5.22
CA ALA A 88 -26.38 -7.28 5.92
C ALA A 88 -26.80 -8.45 5.00
N LEU A 89 -27.04 -8.21 3.70
CA LEU A 89 -27.55 -9.23 2.78
C LEU A 89 -26.47 -9.91 1.95
N ALA A 90 -25.41 -9.20 1.59
CA ALA A 90 -24.30 -9.79 0.84
C ALA A 90 -22.97 -9.06 1.09
N PRO A 91 -21.87 -9.81 1.31
CA PRO A 91 -20.55 -9.20 1.38
C PRO A 91 -20.14 -8.65 0.01
N VAL A 92 -19.53 -7.47 0.00
CA VAL A 92 -18.88 -6.92 -1.19
C VAL A 92 -17.53 -7.62 -1.37
N VAL A 93 -17.42 -8.44 -2.41
CA VAL A 93 -16.20 -9.17 -2.75
C VAL A 93 -15.47 -8.42 -3.86
N LEU A 94 -14.30 -7.87 -3.55
CA LEU A 94 -13.43 -7.16 -4.49
C LEU A 94 -12.18 -8.00 -4.73
N SER A 95 -12.19 -8.82 -5.79
CA SER A 95 -11.15 -9.82 -6.05
C SER A 95 -10.03 -9.32 -6.96
N SER A 96 -10.17 -8.12 -7.52
CA SER A 96 -9.20 -7.54 -8.45
C SER A 96 -9.07 -6.04 -8.25
N LEU A 97 -7.96 -5.47 -8.74
CA LEU A 97 -7.75 -4.02 -8.80
C LEU A 97 -8.88 -3.31 -9.56
N ASP A 98 -9.35 -3.89 -10.67
CA ASP A 98 -10.43 -3.30 -11.45
C ASP A 98 -11.76 -3.30 -10.70
N ASP A 99 -12.03 -4.31 -9.87
CA ASP A 99 -13.20 -4.32 -8.99
C ASP A 99 -13.08 -3.25 -7.90
N ALA A 100 -11.88 -3.07 -7.32
CA ALA A 100 -11.65 -2.04 -6.32
C ALA A 100 -11.79 -0.62 -6.91
N VAL A 101 -11.26 -0.36 -8.11
CA VAL A 101 -11.45 0.90 -8.83
C VAL A 101 -12.94 1.15 -9.12
N ARG A 102 -13.66 0.14 -9.64
CA ARG A 102 -15.11 0.22 -9.87
C ARG A 102 -15.84 0.55 -8.57
N ALA A 103 -15.45 -0.08 -7.47
CA ALA A 103 -16.05 0.14 -6.17
C ALA A 103 -15.84 1.56 -5.64
N VAL A 104 -14.66 2.14 -5.84
CA VAL A 104 -14.40 3.55 -5.52
C VAL A 104 -15.26 4.47 -6.38
N MET A 105 -15.29 4.27 -7.70
CA MET A 105 -16.10 5.10 -8.62
C MET A 105 -17.59 5.09 -8.26
N VAL A 106 -18.13 3.90 -7.95
CA VAL A 106 -19.51 3.74 -7.50
C VAL A 106 -19.72 4.44 -6.15
N ALA A 107 -18.80 4.25 -5.20
CA ALA A 107 -18.92 4.86 -3.89
C ALA A 107 -18.86 6.40 -3.95
N ASP A 108 -18.01 6.97 -4.80
CA ASP A 108 -17.94 8.41 -5.04
C ASP A 108 -19.21 8.93 -5.71
N LYS A 109 -19.63 8.29 -6.81
CA LYS A 109 -20.83 8.70 -7.56
C LYS A 109 -22.08 8.72 -6.70
N TYR A 110 -22.25 7.72 -5.83
CA TYR A 110 -23.43 7.59 -4.97
C TYR A 110 -23.19 8.09 -3.54
N GLN A 111 -22.06 8.76 -3.28
CA GLN A 111 -21.69 9.33 -1.99
C GLN A 111 -21.76 8.34 -0.81
N LEU A 112 -21.28 7.12 -1.03
CA LEU A 112 -21.25 6.04 -0.04
C LEU A 112 -19.96 6.09 0.78
N SER A 113 -19.89 6.96 1.80
CA SER A 113 -18.65 7.24 2.54
C SER A 113 -17.95 5.97 3.10
N ARG A 114 -18.72 5.04 3.68
CA ARG A 114 -18.16 3.77 4.20
C ARG A 114 -17.68 2.84 3.08
N GLY A 115 -18.45 2.75 1.99
CA GLY A 115 -18.06 1.97 0.81
C GLY A 115 -16.76 2.50 0.19
N ARG A 116 -16.60 3.82 0.17
CA ARG A 116 -15.39 4.48 -0.33
C ARG A 116 -14.16 4.10 0.50
N VAL A 117 -14.24 4.19 1.83
CA VAL A 117 -13.14 3.79 2.72
C VAL A 117 -12.78 2.31 2.52
N PHE A 118 -13.77 1.42 2.47
CA PHE A 118 -13.54 -0.01 2.23
C PHE A 118 -12.84 -0.26 0.89
N ALA A 119 -13.30 0.39 -0.18
CA ALA A 119 -12.70 0.24 -1.51
C ALA A 119 -11.26 0.77 -1.57
N MET A 120 -10.96 1.88 -0.88
CA MET A 120 -9.61 2.42 -0.78
C MET A 120 -8.65 1.50 -0.02
N GLU A 121 -9.10 0.91 1.10
CA GLU A 121 -8.29 -0.09 1.80
C GLU A 121 -8.03 -1.32 0.92
N LYS A 122 -9.04 -1.75 0.16
CA LYS A 122 -8.87 -2.84 -0.82
C LYS A 122 -7.87 -2.49 -1.93
N LEU A 123 -7.83 -1.25 -2.41
CA LEU A 123 -6.79 -0.81 -3.35
C LEU A 123 -5.37 -0.90 -2.74
N LYS A 124 -5.22 -0.53 -1.47
CA LYS A 124 -3.93 -0.60 -0.76
C LYS A 124 -3.44 -2.04 -0.59
N ASP A 125 -4.35 -2.99 -0.35
CA ASP A 125 -4.02 -4.40 -0.21
C ASP A 125 -3.26 -4.96 -1.43
N PHE A 126 -3.57 -4.47 -2.64
CA PHE A 126 -2.93 -4.89 -3.90
C PHE A 126 -1.53 -4.30 -4.14
N ALA A 127 -1.03 -3.45 -3.23
CA ALA A 127 0.26 -2.79 -3.43
C ALA A 127 1.44 -3.76 -3.42
N LYS A 128 1.29 -4.96 -2.83
CA LYS A 128 2.34 -5.98 -2.85
C LYS A 128 2.45 -6.65 -4.22
N GLU A 129 1.33 -6.86 -4.89
CA GLU A 129 1.24 -7.53 -6.18
C GLU A 129 1.51 -6.59 -7.35
N ASP A 130 0.96 -5.36 -7.31
CA ASP A 130 1.04 -4.39 -8.41
C ASP A 130 1.20 -2.94 -7.87
N PRO A 131 2.37 -2.64 -7.27
CA PRO A 131 2.62 -1.34 -6.62
C PRO A 131 2.53 -0.16 -7.59
N GLU A 132 2.94 -0.36 -8.84
CA GLU A 132 2.95 0.68 -9.87
C GLU A 132 1.52 1.08 -10.26
N ARG A 133 0.63 0.11 -10.46
CA ARG A 133 -0.77 0.39 -10.79
C ARG A 133 -1.51 1.00 -9.59
N VAL A 134 -1.22 0.55 -8.36
CA VAL A 134 -1.79 1.18 -7.15
C VAL A 134 -1.35 2.63 -7.03
N TYR A 135 -0.07 2.94 -7.27
CA TYR A 135 0.42 4.31 -7.30
C TYR A 135 -0.28 5.14 -8.40
N ALA A 136 -0.37 4.59 -9.61
CA ALA A 136 -1.00 5.25 -10.75
C ALA A 136 -2.48 5.59 -10.50
N LEU A 137 -3.21 4.65 -9.90
CA LEU A 137 -4.61 4.84 -9.54
C LEU A 137 -4.76 5.87 -8.44
N GLY A 138 -3.93 5.80 -7.39
CA GLY A 138 -3.91 6.80 -6.32
C GLY A 138 -3.65 8.21 -6.86
N TRP A 139 -2.71 8.36 -7.79
CA TRP A 139 -2.44 9.62 -8.47
C TRP A 139 -3.64 10.10 -9.31
N LYS A 140 -4.15 9.24 -10.20
CA LYS A 140 -5.23 9.58 -11.14
C LYS A 140 -6.53 9.95 -10.43
N MET A 141 -6.78 9.36 -9.26
CA MET A 141 -8.01 9.55 -8.48
C MET A 141 -7.84 10.54 -7.32
N ASP A 142 -6.70 11.23 -7.23
CA ASP A 142 -6.38 12.20 -6.16
C ASP A 142 -6.49 11.59 -4.73
N MET A 143 -5.94 10.38 -4.56
CA MET A 143 -5.93 9.61 -3.32
C MET A 143 -4.49 9.50 -2.79
N ALA A 144 -4.06 10.53 -2.06
CA ALA A 144 -2.69 10.65 -1.54
C ALA A 144 -2.22 9.46 -0.70
N ASP A 145 -3.12 8.86 0.07
CA ASP A 145 -2.84 7.69 0.90
C ASP A 145 -2.61 6.42 0.08
N VAL A 146 -3.46 6.15 -0.91
CA VAL A 146 -3.31 5.04 -1.86
C VAL A 146 -2.04 5.21 -2.69
N ALA A 147 -1.81 6.43 -3.21
CA ALA A 147 -0.60 6.75 -3.96
C ALA A 147 0.66 6.51 -3.12
N ARG A 148 0.67 6.95 -1.86
CA ARG A 148 1.81 6.74 -0.96
C ARG A 148 2.07 5.27 -0.68
N VAL A 149 1.03 4.47 -0.46
CA VAL A 149 1.18 3.02 -0.24
C VAL A 149 1.76 2.35 -1.48
N GLY A 150 1.23 2.65 -2.67
CA GLY A 150 1.76 2.13 -3.93
C GLY A 150 3.22 2.54 -4.16
N ALA A 151 3.53 3.85 -4.02
CA ALA A 151 4.88 4.37 -4.19
C ALA A 151 5.87 3.71 -3.24
N ARG A 152 5.52 3.54 -1.96
CA ARG A 152 6.37 2.86 -0.98
C ARG A 152 6.61 1.40 -1.34
N ALA A 153 5.59 0.70 -1.83
CA ALA A 153 5.74 -0.68 -2.25
C ALA A 153 6.63 -0.85 -3.50
N THR A 154 6.77 0.18 -4.34
CA THR A 154 7.76 0.15 -5.46
C THR A 154 9.22 0.14 -4.99
N LEU A 155 9.51 0.51 -3.74
CA LEU A 155 10.87 0.50 -3.18
C LEU A 155 11.48 -0.91 -3.12
N VAL A 156 10.67 -1.96 -3.30
CA VAL A 156 11.18 -3.32 -3.45
C VAL A 156 12.10 -3.44 -4.67
N LYS A 157 11.79 -2.73 -5.76
CA LYS A 157 12.62 -2.68 -6.98
C LYS A 157 12.54 -1.27 -7.57
N PRO A 158 13.33 -0.31 -7.04
CA PRO A 158 13.28 1.08 -7.48
C PRO A 158 13.68 1.22 -8.95
N TYR A 159 13.00 2.13 -9.65
CA TYR A 159 13.22 2.40 -11.07
C TYR A 159 14.42 3.31 -11.33
N THR A 160 14.95 3.93 -10.28
CA THR A 160 16.22 4.67 -10.31
C THR A 160 17.43 3.79 -10.66
N ILE A 161 17.26 2.47 -10.68
CA ILE A 161 18.31 1.47 -10.89
C ILE A 161 18.11 0.72 -12.22
N GLY A 162 16.87 0.59 -12.67
CA GLY A 162 16.52 0.03 -13.96
C GLY A 162 15.16 0.55 -14.39
N LEU A 163 15.01 0.95 -15.65
CA LEU A 163 13.78 1.56 -16.15
C LEU A 163 12.62 0.55 -16.20
N PRO A 164 11.38 0.99 -15.93
CA PRO A 164 10.20 0.16 -16.12
C PRO A 164 10.01 -0.22 -17.59
N THR A 165 9.48 -1.42 -17.83
CA THR A 165 9.00 -1.83 -19.16
C THR A 165 7.81 -0.98 -19.58
N MET A 166 7.69 -0.65 -20.87
CA MET A 166 6.56 0.15 -21.42
C MET A 166 5.18 -0.37 -21.02
N GLU A 167 5.02 -1.69 -20.87
CA GLU A 167 3.78 -2.33 -20.41
C GLU A 167 3.36 -1.90 -18.99
N LYS A 168 4.33 -1.66 -18.09
CA LYS A 168 4.12 -1.15 -16.73
C LYS A 168 3.95 0.38 -16.68
N VAL A 169 4.51 1.09 -17.65
CA VAL A 169 4.43 2.57 -17.74
C VAL A 169 3.12 3.03 -18.38
N GLY A 170 2.52 2.22 -19.25
CA GLY A 170 1.38 2.63 -20.09
C GLY A 170 0.18 3.19 -19.33
N SER A 171 0.06 2.92 -18.03
CA SER A 171 -1.01 3.45 -17.16
C SER A 171 -0.68 4.77 -16.44
N LEU A 172 0.57 5.25 -16.48
CA LEU A 172 1.04 6.41 -15.71
C LEU A 172 1.25 7.66 -16.59
N PRO A 173 0.67 8.82 -16.22
CA PRO A 173 1.07 10.09 -16.80
C PRO A 173 2.55 10.38 -16.51
N SER A 174 3.27 11.02 -17.45
CA SER A 174 4.70 11.35 -17.29
C SER A 174 5.01 12.12 -16.00
N PRO A 175 4.21 13.10 -15.54
CA PRO A 175 4.46 13.79 -14.28
C PRO A 175 4.41 12.86 -13.06
N ALA A 176 3.47 11.90 -13.04
CA ALA A 176 3.35 10.92 -11.97
C ALA A 176 4.60 10.02 -11.92
N LEU A 177 5.11 9.61 -13.08
CA LEU A 177 6.34 8.80 -13.16
C LEU A 177 7.56 9.57 -12.67
N LEU A 178 7.72 10.84 -13.07
CA LEU A 178 8.83 11.68 -12.60
C LEU A 178 8.78 11.89 -11.07
N LYS A 179 7.60 12.15 -10.52
CA LYS A 179 7.41 12.29 -9.07
C LYS A 179 7.73 11.00 -8.32
N LEU A 180 7.41 9.84 -8.91
CA LEU A 180 7.81 8.55 -8.35
C LEU A 180 9.32 8.37 -8.33
N PHE A 181 10.04 8.73 -9.39
CA PHE A 181 11.51 8.63 -9.42
C PHE A 181 12.18 9.55 -8.40
N VAL A 182 11.68 10.79 -8.26
CA VAL A 182 12.15 11.73 -7.24
C VAL A 182 11.91 11.16 -5.83
N TYR A 183 10.72 10.62 -5.59
CA TYR A 183 10.38 9.97 -4.31
C TYR A 183 11.29 8.78 -4.01
N GLN A 184 11.51 7.88 -4.98
CA GLN A 184 12.39 6.72 -4.82
C GLN A 184 13.84 7.13 -4.54
N GLY A 185 14.36 8.15 -5.24
CA GLY A 185 15.68 8.71 -4.96
C GLY A 185 15.80 9.27 -3.55
N ALA A 186 14.81 10.05 -3.11
CA ALA A 186 14.76 10.58 -1.75
C ALA A 186 14.68 9.47 -0.69
N CYS A 187 13.97 8.37 -0.97
CA CYS A 187 13.91 7.20 -0.09
C CYS A 187 15.27 6.49 0.02
N ILE A 188 16.01 6.35 -1.09
CA ILE A 188 17.36 5.78 -1.07
C ILE A 188 18.28 6.63 -0.19
N GLU A 189 18.28 7.95 -0.38
CA GLU A 189 19.10 8.86 0.42
C GLU A 189 18.70 8.83 1.91
N ALA A 190 17.40 8.82 2.22
CA ALA A 190 16.93 8.72 3.59
C ALA A 190 17.34 7.40 4.27
N ALA A 191 17.21 6.27 3.56
CA ALA A 191 17.61 4.96 4.06
C ALA A 191 19.13 4.87 4.28
N LEU A 192 19.93 5.41 3.36
CA LEU A 192 21.39 5.46 3.48
C LEU A 192 21.84 6.40 4.60
N GLY A 193 21.11 7.50 4.84
CA GLY A 193 21.36 8.43 5.93
C GLY A 193 21.31 7.75 7.30
N VAL A 194 20.45 6.75 7.50
CA VAL A 194 20.36 5.97 8.75
C VAL A 194 21.69 5.31 9.13
N LEU A 195 22.57 5.04 8.15
CA LEU A 195 23.87 4.42 8.38
C LEU A 195 24.92 5.37 9.01
N ASP A 196 24.61 6.66 9.18
CA ASP A 196 25.45 7.60 9.95
C ASP A 196 25.41 7.33 11.46
N LEU A 197 24.38 6.58 11.91
CA LEU A 197 24.12 6.20 13.29
C LEU A 197 24.02 7.38 14.27
N ALA A 198 23.69 8.59 13.79
CA ALA A 198 23.48 9.76 14.65
C ALA A 198 22.32 9.55 15.64
N TRP A 199 21.40 8.64 15.32
CA TRP A 199 20.26 8.23 16.14
C TRP A 199 20.58 7.15 17.18
N PHE A 200 21.71 6.43 17.04
CA PHE A 200 21.97 5.22 17.81
C PHE A 200 22.54 5.54 19.19
N GLN A 201 21.89 5.05 20.24
CA GLN A 201 22.39 5.12 21.61
C GLN A 201 22.70 3.71 22.12
N THR A 202 23.81 3.59 22.85
CA THR A 202 24.38 2.30 23.27
C THR A 202 23.43 1.45 24.11
N ASP A 203 22.61 2.09 24.93
CA ASP A 203 21.62 1.48 25.81
C ASP A 203 20.42 0.88 25.06
N MET A 204 20.26 1.20 23.77
CA MET A 204 19.25 0.57 22.90
C MET A 204 19.56 -0.92 22.62
N LEU A 205 20.82 -1.36 22.78
CA LEU A 205 21.22 -2.76 22.68
C LEU A 205 21.49 -3.37 24.07
N VAL A 206 20.47 -3.99 24.65
CA VAL A 206 20.64 -4.70 25.93
C VAL A 206 21.10 -6.13 25.66
N LEU A 207 22.42 -6.34 25.71
CA LEU A 207 23.02 -7.68 25.57
C LEU A 207 23.08 -8.38 26.93
N LYS A 208 22.38 -9.51 27.07
CA LYS A 208 22.50 -10.40 28.23
C LYS A 208 23.76 -11.25 28.12
N THR A 209 24.94 -10.64 28.25
CA THR A 209 26.18 -11.42 28.12
C THR A 209 27.25 -11.01 29.13
N GLY A 210 27.93 -12.02 29.67
CA GLY A 210 29.06 -11.86 30.60
C GLY A 210 30.33 -11.36 29.90
N SER A 211 31.44 -11.33 30.63
CA SER A 211 32.73 -10.81 30.14
C SER A 211 33.24 -11.58 28.90
N PHE A 212 33.20 -10.93 27.73
CA PHE A 212 33.81 -11.45 26.51
C PHE A 212 35.19 -10.82 26.30
N CYS A 213 36.28 -11.59 26.50
CA CYS A 213 37.67 -11.19 26.20
C CYS A 213 38.06 -9.73 26.52
N GLY A 214 37.54 -9.13 27.60
CA GLY A 214 37.78 -7.70 27.92
C GLY A 214 37.27 -6.70 26.88
N ARG A 215 36.39 -7.11 25.95
CA ARG A 215 35.83 -6.28 24.89
C ARG A 215 34.54 -5.62 25.37
N THR A 216 34.40 -4.35 25.05
CA THR A 216 33.18 -3.59 25.33
C THR A 216 32.09 -3.91 24.30
N PRO A 217 30.80 -3.80 24.67
CA PRO A 217 29.70 -3.84 23.71
C PRO A 217 29.91 -2.83 22.56
N LEU A 218 29.15 -2.99 21.46
CA LEU A 218 29.07 -2.22 20.19
C LEU A 218 28.76 -0.71 20.39
N GLY A 219 29.31 -0.12 21.43
CA GLY A 219 28.63 0.82 22.29
C GLY A 219 29.53 1.66 23.21
N ARG A 220 30.72 1.16 23.59
CA ARG A 220 31.78 2.06 24.11
C ARG A 220 32.80 2.47 23.05
N ILE A 221 32.88 1.72 21.95
CA ILE A 221 33.49 2.21 20.72
C ILE A 221 32.32 2.74 19.90
N GLY A 222 32.16 4.06 19.82
CA GLY A 222 31.11 4.64 18.99
C GLY A 222 31.26 4.11 17.57
N VAL A 223 30.26 3.41 17.05
CA VAL A 223 30.27 2.96 15.65
C VAL A 223 30.36 4.17 14.70
N SER A 224 29.80 5.31 15.13
CA SER A 224 30.02 6.64 14.54
C SER A 224 31.49 7.07 14.55
N GLN A 225 32.20 6.82 15.64
CA GLN A 225 33.63 7.11 15.81
C GLN A 225 34.51 6.17 14.95
N LEU A 226 34.09 4.92 14.74
CA LEU A 226 34.70 3.97 13.81
C LEU A 226 34.52 4.36 12.33
N MET A 227 33.36 4.94 11.98
CA MET A 227 33.06 5.39 10.61
C MET A 227 33.77 6.71 10.24
N GLN A 228 34.04 7.58 11.21
CA GLN A 228 34.64 8.91 11.00
C GLN A 228 36.18 8.90 10.91
N GLN A 229 36.83 7.75 11.08
CA GLN A 229 38.25 7.68 11.36
C GLN A 229 39.05 6.96 10.25
N ASN A 230 39.69 7.75 9.39
CA ASN A 230 40.83 7.33 8.57
C ASN A 230 42.02 7.07 9.52
N TRP A 231 42.30 5.81 9.87
CA TRP A 231 43.31 5.50 10.90
C TRP A 231 44.63 5.01 10.34
N ASN A 232 45.64 5.84 10.58
CA ASN A 232 47.06 5.58 10.43
C ASN A 232 47.52 4.48 11.40
N GLY A 233 47.81 3.29 10.87
CA GLY A 233 48.99 2.54 11.28
C GLY A 233 48.96 1.72 12.58
N MET A 234 47.80 1.26 13.09
CA MET A 234 47.77 0.26 14.18
C MET A 234 46.81 -0.90 13.87
N SER A 235 47.32 -2.14 13.94
CA SER A 235 46.62 -3.38 13.58
C SER A 235 45.50 -3.74 14.58
N TRP A 236 44.26 -3.32 14.27
CA TRP A 236 43.01 -3.72 14.93
C TRP A 236 42.12 -4.58 14.00
N CYS A 237 42.74 -5.31 13.07
CA CYS A 237 42.14 -5.78 11.82
C CYS A 237 41.09 -6.90 11.91
N SER A 238 40.75 -7.46 13.08
CA SER A 238 39.90 -8.66 13.15
C SER A 238 38.42 -8.43 13.46
N ILE A 239 38.01 -7.28 14.02
CA ILE A 239 36.60 -7.00 14.39
C ILE A 239 36.00 -5.81 13.62
N THR A 240 36.83 -4.83 13.24
CA THR A 240 36.38 -3.69 12.43
C THR A 240 36.12 -4.10 10.98
N ASP A 241 36.87 -5.08 10.45
CA ASP A 241 36.69 -5.59 9.09
C ASP A 241 35.34 -6.33 8.89
N PRO A 242 34.91 -7.26 9.78
CA PRO A 242 33.58 -7.88 9.67
C PRO A 242 32.41 -6.88 9.78
N LEU A 243 32.46 -5.94 10.73
CA LEU A 243 31.42 -4.92 10.86
C LEU A 243 31.38 -3.97 9.67
N LYS A 244 32.54 -3.53 9.17
CA LYS A 244 32.62 -2.72 7.95
C LYS A 244 31.99 -3.46 6.77
N ARG A 245 32.27 -4.76 6.60
CA ARG A 245 31.66 -5.59 5.56
C ARG A 245 30.14 -5.72 5.74
N CYS A 246 29.64 -5.81 6.97
CA CYS A 246 28.20 -5.74 7.24
C CYS A 246 27.61 -4.42 6.76
N PHE A 247 28.21 -3.28 7.13
CA PHE A 247 27.73 -1.96 6.68
C PHE A 247 27.84 -1.75 5.18
N ASP A 248 28.89 -2.24 4.54
CA ASP A 248 29.03 -2.21 3.08
C ASP A 248 27.97 -3.08 2.40
N ALA A 249 27.64 -4.25 2.97
CA ALA A 249 26.55 -5.10 2.50
C ALA A 249 25.17 -4.45 2.68
N ILE A 250 24.91 -3.82 3.82
CA ILE A 250 23.66 -3.07 4.08
C ILE A 250 23.56 -1.89 3.12
N ARG A 251 24.63 -1.11 2.95
CA ARG A 251 24.68 0.01 2.01
C ARG A 251 24.41 -0.44 0.58
N ALA A 252 24.97 -1.57 0.16
CA ALA A 252 24.69 -2.14 -1.16
C ALA A 252 23.23 -2.58 -1.28
N ALA A 253 22.67 -3.25 -0.26
CA ALA A 253 21.28 -3.70 -0.25
C ALA A 253 20.30 -2.51 -0.32
N LEU A 254 20.47 -1.49 0.52
CA LEU A 254 19.61 -0.31 0.58
C LEU A 254 19.65 0.53 -0.69
N ARG A 255 20.77 0.53 -1.43
CA ARG A 255 20.80 1.16 -2.76
C ARG A 255 19.85 0.50 -3.74
N THR A 256 19.65 -0.81 -3.62
CA THR A 256 18.80 -1.62 -4.52
C THR A 256 17.39 -1.89 -4.01
N HIS A 257 17.19 -1.77 -2.71
CA HIS A 257 15.98 -2.14 -2.00
C HIS A 257 15.91 -1.28 -0.73
N PRO A 258 15.60 0.03 -0.81
CA PRO A 258 15.62 0.94 0.34
C PRO A 258 14.42 0.70 1.26
N CYS A 259 14.42 -0.42 1.98
CA CYS A 259 13.48 -0.73 3.06
C CYS A 259 14.16 -1.57 4.15
N GLY A 260 13.49 -1.71 5.30
CA GLY A 260 13.97 -2.50 6.42
C GLY A 260 14.17 -3.97 6.06
N ASP A 261 13.33 -4.53 5.18
CA ASP A 261 13.41 -5.91 4.71
C ASP A 261 14.72 -6.21 3.95
N ALA A 262 15.44 -5.19 3.48
CA ALA A 262 16.76 -5.34 2.85
C ALA A 262 17.85 -5.83 3.82
N ILE A 263 17.61 -5.63 5.11
CA ILE A 263 18.59 -5.87 6.17
C ILE A 263 18.44 -7.30 6.68
N ASP A 264 19.07 -8.23 5.96
CA ASP A 264 19.05 -9.65 6.29
C ASP A 264 20.03 -9.98 7.44
N ALA A 265 19.48 -10.17 8.64
CA ALA A 265 20.24 -10.51 9.84
C ALA A 265 21.07 -11.79 9.70
N ALA A 266 20.58 -12.81 8.98
CA ALA A 266 21.30 -14.07 8.79
C ALA A 266 22.54 -13.86 7.90
N LYS A 267 22.37 -13.14 6.79
CA LYS A 267 23.50 -12.75 5.92
C LYS A 267 24.51 -11.88 6.66
N LEU A 268 24.06 -10.95 7.50
CA LEU A 268 24.96 -10.14 8.32
C LEU A 268 25.71 -10.98 9.35
N LEU A 269 25.07 -11.98 9.93
CA LEU A 269 25.73 -12.93 10.85
C LEU A 269 26.84 -13.72 10.15
N GLU A 270 26.57 -14.26 8.96
CA GLU A 270 27.58 -14.98 8.16
C GLU A 270 28.79 -14.09 7.85
N ILE A 271 28.54 -12.85 7.40
CA ILE A 271 29.59 -11.87 7.12
C ILE A 271 30.39 -11.53 8.39
N SER A 272 29.68 -11.34 9.51
CA SER A 272 30.29 -10.85 10.74
C SER A 272 31.09 -11.91 11.50
N THR A 273 30.74 -13.20 11.35
CA THR A 273 31.36 -14.31 12.08
C THR A 273 32.53 -14.96 11.33
N GLY A 274 32.64 -14.71 10.01
CA GLY A 274 33.70 -15.25 9.17
C GLY A 274 35.11 -14.92 9.67
N GLY A 275 35.85 -15.94 10.12
CA GLY A 275 37.23 -15.81 10.59
C GLY A 275 37.39 -15.29 12.03
N LEU A 276 36.31 -15.21 12.82
CA LEU A 276 36.37 -14.90 14.24
C LEU A 276 36.68 -16.13 15.11
N CYS A 277 37.25 -15.90 16.30
CA CYS A 277 37.33 -16.95 17.33
C CYS A 277 35.95 -17.18 17.98
N ASP A 278 35.76 -18.34 18.62
CA ASP A 278 34.49 -18.74 19.23
C ASP A 278 33.89 -17.71 20.18
N SER A 279 34.72 -17.05 21.00
CA SER A 279 34.25 -16.03 21.93
C SER A 279 33.73 -14.79 21.20
N CYS A 280 34.39 -14.35 20.13
CA CYS A 280 33.95 -13.21 19.34
C CYS A 280 32.73 -13.57 18.48
N ALA A 281 32.70 -14.77 17.90
CA ALA A 281 31.55 -15.26 17.15
C ALA A 281 30.28 -15.31 18.01
N ARG A 282 30.35 -15.81 19.25
CA ARG A 282 29.21 -15.81 20.20
C ARG A 282 28.68 -14.41 20.49
N TYR A 283 29.56 -13.42 20.59
CA TYR A 283 29.16 -12.03 20.79
C TYR A 283 28.39 -11.48 19.58
N HIS A 284 28.87 -11.73 18.36
CA HIS A 284 28.20 -11.32 17.13
C HIS A 284 26.84 -12.02 16.96
N ILE A 285 26.77 -13.32 17.24
CA ILE A 285 25.53 -14.12 17.25
C ILE A 285 24.47 -13.49 18.18
N ALA A 286 24.89 -12.98 19.34
CA ALA A 286 23.99 -12.35 20.29
C ALA A 286 23.57 -10.91 19.90
N THR A 287 24.37 -10.19 19.10
CA THR A 287 24.21 -8.74 18.91
C THR A 287 23.68 -8.35 17.54
N ILE A 288 24.17 -9.00 16.47
CA ILE A 288 23.87 -8.62 15.08
C ILE A 288 22.37 -8.70 14.77
N PRO A 289 21.60 -9.72 15.20
CA PRO A 289 20.17 -9.78 14.91
C PRO A 289 19.39 -8.61 15.52
N ALA A 290 19.61 -8.34 16.81
CA ALA A 290 18.96 -7.22 17.49
C ALA A 290 19.33 -5.86 16.87
N PHE A 291 20.59 -5.70 16.46
CA PHE A 291 21.03 -4.51 15.75
C PHE A 291 20.39 -4.38 14.36
N ALA A 292 20.29 -5.48 13.60
CA ALA A 292 19.65 -5.50 12.29
C ALA A 292 18.17 -5.11 12.37
N GLU A 293 17.44 -5.62 13.37
CA GLU A 293 16.03 -5.27 13.62
C GLU A 293 15.86 -3.78 13.97
N LEU A 294 16.71 -3.24 14.86
CA LEU A 294 16.71 -1.82 15.19
C LEU A 294 17.01 -0.97 13.96
N LEU A 295 18.03 -1.34 13.19
CA LEU A 295 18.42 -0.62 11.98
C LEU A 295 17.31 -0.65 10.93
N ALA A 296 16.66 -1.80 10.74
CA ALA A 296 15.52 -1.95 9.84
C ALA A 296 14.36 -1.05 10.27
N SER A 297 14.03 -1.02 11.57
CA SER A 297 13.01 -0.12 12.10
C SER A 297 13.35 1.35 11.87
N GLN A 298 14.62 1.74 12.02
CA GLN A 298 15.04 3.13 11.76
C GLN A 298 15.01 3.50 10.29
N VAL A 299 15.33 2.56 9.38
CA VAL A 299 15.11 2.75 7.94
C VAL A 299 13.63 3.02 7.69
N GLU A 300 12.72 2.23 8.26
CA GLU A 300 11.28 2.46 8.07
C GLU A 300 10.80 3.80 8.64
N ASN A 301 11.32 4.22 9.79
CA ASN A 301 11.04 5.54 10.37
C ASN A 301 11.56 6.69 9.50
N ALA A 302 12.70 6.52 8.84
CA ALA A 302 13.25 7.50 7.92
C ALA A 302 12.39 7.60 6.65
N LEU A 303 12.00 6.46 6.07
CA LEU A 303 11.13 6.39 4.89
C LEU A 303 9.75 7.01 5.13
N ALA A 304 9.17 6.81 6.32
CA ALA A 304 7.88 7.40 6.69
C ALA A 304 7.88 8.94 6.69
N LYS A 305 9.05 9.56 6.83
CA LYS A 305 9.22 11.03 6.81
C LYS A 305 9.43 11.60 5.41
N VAL A 306 9.70 10.76 4.41
CA VAL A 306 9.90 11.21 3.03
C VAL A 306 8.55 11.63 2.44
N PRO A 307 8.37 12.91 2.06
CA PRO A 307 7.12 13.37 1.48
C PRO A 307 6.94 12.83 0.06
N LEU A 308 5.72 12.43 -0.25
CA LEU A 308 5.28 12.20 -1.63
C LEU A 308 4.31 13.33 -1.99
N ASP A 309 4.75 14.18 -2.90
CA ASP A 309 3.91 15.23 -3.48
C ASP A 309 3.14 14.66 -4.68
N ILE A 310 1.81 14.63 -4.56
CA ILE A 310 0.91 14.16 -5.61
C ILE A 310 0.21 15.28 -6.39
N SER A 311 0.56 16.55 -6.14
CA SER A 311 -0.04 17.67 -6.87
C SER A 311 0.56 17.84 -8.26
N TYR A 312 -0.26 18.38 -9.16
CA TYR A 312 0.14 18.82 -10.51
C TYR A 312 0.84 20.17 -10.49
#